data_AF-G2WNQ7-F1
#
_entry.id   AF-G2WNQ7-F1
#
_cell.length_a   1.000
_cell.length_b   1.000
_cell.length_c   1.000
_cell.angle_alpha   90.00
_cell.angle_beta   90.00
_cell.angle_gamma   90.00
#
_symmetry.space_group_name_H-M   'P 1'
#
loop_
_entity.id
_entity.type
_entity.pdbx_description
1 polymer ?
#
loop_
_entity_poly.entity_id
_entity_poly.type
_entity_poly.pdbx_seq_one_letter_code
_entity_poly.pdbx_strand_id
1 'polypeptide(L)'
;MKKLGYENRTLYDIPEDVAYILKKMPELTLEDSFKILKDSIIYFEDDENIPHDQYEEWKRLVDLEDLDSKEGINEYDSFDIRAFASAIKFHSPYQEVRAVVDPEDDPTIPVETFRAYFLAIIWSVIGSGFNEFFSHRVVSISLGTPIIQMFLYICGKAWAKTIPCWAITIRGRKYGINIDKPWTQKEQMFSTLLYAICQGAFYTHYNILTQKLFYHSAFSFGYQFLLSLSVQFIGFGFAGILRKFVVYPARALWPTVMPTIAINKALLGKEKHESGMSRYKFFFLTFFIMFIYNWFPTYIINILNTFNWMTWIKPSNINLANITGGVTGLGINPISSFDWNVISYNSPLIYPFWSYLTQYLGCILAALIVIAVYYSNYMSCQYLPIFTNSLYTNTGHSFKVTEILDSDNKLDVKKYQSYSPPYYSAGTLVSYGAFICAYPLMITWSFIVHSKLLFNAFKDWALNLWAMRKLKSWVTMFKSDYRALDDYDDPHSNAMK
;
A
#
# COMPACT_ATOMS: atom_id res chain seq x y z
N MET A 1 -23.47 -8.65 -17.71
CA MET A 1 -23.33 -7.23 -17.30
C MET A 1 -23.64 -7.02 -15.82
N LYS A 2 -24.89 -7.18 -15.35
CA LYS A 2 -25.24 -7.03 -13.92
C LYS A 2 -24.37 -7.87 -12.98
N LYS A 3 -24.23 -9.18 -13.27
CA LYS A 3 -23.39 -10.11 -12.49
C LYS A 3 -21.89 -9.76 -12.48
N LEU A 4 -21.43 -8.92 -13.40
CA LEU A 4 -20.05 -8.43 -13.45
C LEU A 4 -19.87 -7.06 -12.76
N GLY A 5 -20.95 -6.46 -12.23
CA GLY A 5 -20.93 -5.16 -11.56
C GLY A 5 -21.38 -3.98 -12.44
N TYR A 6 -21.88 -4.23 -13.65
CA TYR A 6 -22.37 -3.19 -14.55
C TYR A 6 -23.90 -3.03 -14.42
N GLU A 7 -24.34 -2.07 -13.62
CA GLU A 7 -25.77 -1.83 -13.34
C GLU A 7 -26.47 -0.92 -14.37
N ASN A 8 -25.76 0.05 -14.96
CA ASN A 8 -26.34 1.14 -15.75
C ASN A 8 -25.95 1.15 -17.25
N ARG A 9 -25.56 0.00 -17.83
CA ARG A 9 -25.16 -0.08 -19.25
C ARG A 9 -26.19 -0.81 -20.11
N THR A 10 -26.34 -0.33 -21.34
CA THR A 10 -27.27 -0.92 -22.33
C THR A 10 -26.56 -1.96 -23.21
N LEU A 11 -27.31 -2.83 -23.87
CA LEU A 11 -26.79 -3.85 -24.80
C LEU A 11 -26.00 -3.26 -25.99
N TYR A 12 -26.12 -1.95 -26.25
CA TYR A 12 -25.38 -1.25 -27.30
C TYR A 12 -24.00 -0.74 -26.84
N ASP A 13 -23.69 -0.80 -25.54
CA ASP A 13 -22.41 -0.40 -24.95
C ASP A 13 -21.88 -1.51 -24.06
N ILE A 14 -21.47 -2.63 -24.68
CA ILE A 14 -20.88 -3.78 -24.00
C ILE A 14 -19.41 -3.44 -23.66
N PRO A 15 -19.03 -3.43 -22.38
CA PRO A 15 -17.63 -3.24 -21.99
C PRO A 15 -16.70 -4.31 -22.59
N GLU A 16 -15.48 -3.94 -22.97
CA GLU A 16 -14.49 -4.84 -23.59
C GLU A 16 -14.19 -6.08 -22.72
N ASP A 17 -14.15 -5.92 -21.40
CA ASP A 17 -13.99 -6.99 -20.43
C ASP A 17 -15.17 -7.97 -20.43
N VAL A 18 -16.40 -7.46 -20.56
CA VAL A 18 -17.60 -8.30 -20.70
C VAL A 18 -17.59 -9.03 -22.04
N ALA A 19 -17.21 -8.34 -23.12
CA ALA A 19 -17.08 -8.95 -24.45
C ALA A 19 -16.01 -10.05 -24.48
N TYR A 20 -14.89 -9.83 -23.78
CA TYR A 20 -13.82 -10.82 -23.65
C TYR A 20 -14.31 -12.07 -22.89
N ILE A 21 -14.96 -11.89 -21.73
CA ILE A 21 -15.52 -13.01 -20.96
C ILE A 21 -16.55 -13.77 -21.79
N LEU A 22 -17.44 -13.09 -22.50
CA LEU A 22 -18.44 -13.72 -23.39
C LEU A 22 -17.79 -14.51 -24.53
N LYS A 23 -16.66 -14.04 -25.07
CA LYS A 23 -15.90 -14.75 -26.11
C LYS A 23 -15.21 -16.00 -25.57
N LYS A 24 -14.78 -15.98 -24.31
CA LYS A 24 -14.08 -17.09 -23.63
C LYS A 24 -15.02 -18.12 -23.00
N MET A 25 -16.25 -17.72 -22.69
CA MET A 25 -17.25 -18.57 -22.06
C MET A 25 -17.55 -19.89 -22.82
N PRO A 26 -17.57 -19.95 -24.17
CA PRO A 26 -17.74 -21.20 -24.90
C PRO A 26 -16.56 -22.17 -24.77
N GLU A 27 -15.38 -21.71 -24.33
CA GLU A 27 -14.21 -22.57 -24.10
C GLU A 27 -14.36 -23.42 -22.82
N LEU A 28 -15.33 -23.13 -21.96
CA LEU A 28 -15.62 -23.87 -20.74
C LEU A 28 -16.82 -24.79 -20.92
N THR A 29 -16.63 -26.07 -20.60
CA THR A 29 -17.74 -27.01 -20.45
C THR A 29 -18.52 -26.71 -19.16
N LEU A 30 -19.75 -27.23 -19.06
CA LEU A 30 -20.56 -27.06 -17.85
C LEU A 30 -19.89 -27.75 -16.65
N GLU A 31 -19.33 -28.94 -16.85
CA GLU A 31 -18.58 -29.70 -15.82
C GLU A 31 -17.34 -28.94 -15.35
N ASP A 32 -16.55 -28.37 -16.28
CA ASP A 32 -15.39 -27.54 -15.91
C ASP A 32 -15.82 -26.30 -15.11
N SER A 33 -16.96 -25.71 -15.48
CA SER A 33 -17.48 -24.52 -14.81
C SER A 33 -17.91 -24.82 -13.37
N PHE A 34 -18.58 -25.96 -13.16
CA PHE A 34 -18.92 -26.46 -11.82
C PHE A 34 -17.68 -26.72 -10.98
N LYS A 35 -16.67 -27.38 -11.55
CA LYS A 35 -15.41 -27.63 -10.85
C LYS A 35 -14.72 -26.33 -10.42
N ILE A 36 -14.65 -25.34 -11.32
CA ILE A 36 -14.08 -24.02 -11.01
C ILE A 36 -14.85 -23.35 -9.88
N LEU A 37 -16.18 -23.39 -9.90
CA LEU A 37 -17.00 -22.81 -8.83
C LEU A 37 -16.83 -23.53 -7.49
N LYS A 38 -16.82 -24.87 -7.47
CA LYS A 38 -16.54 -25.68 -6.28
C LYS A 38 -15.19 -25.35 -5.66
N ASP A 39 -14.14 -25.33 -6.49
CA ASP A 39 -12.79 -24.97 -6.07
C ASP A 39 -12.73 -23.52 -5.56
N SER A 40 -13.47 -22.62 -6.21
CA SER A 40 -13.54 -21.20 -5.83
C SER A 40 -14.30 -20.99 -4.52
N ILE A 41 -15.36 -21.74 -4.23
CA ILE A 41 -16.08 -21.64 -2.95
C ILE A 41 -15.16 -22.06 -1.80
N ILE A 42 -14.48 -23.21 -1.94
CA ILE A 42 -13.52 -23.70 -0.93
C ILE A 42 -12.35 -22.73 -0.79
N TYR A 43 -11.91 -22.15 -1.90
CA TYR A 43 -10.89 -21.12 -1.86
C TYR A 43 -11.49 -19.92 -1.09
N PHE A 44 -12.39 -19.15 -1.66
CA PHE A 44 -12.84 -17.87 -1.10
C PHE A 44 -13.77 -17.92 0.13
N GLU A 45 -13.89 -19.06 0.82
CA GLU A 45 -14.79 -19.25 1.99
C GLU A 45 -14.61 -18.18 3.08
N ASP A 46 -13.37 -17.84 3.42
CA ASP A 46 -13.02 -16.86 4.45
C ASP A 46 -12.67 -15.46 3.87
N ASP A 47 -13.05 -15.15 2.63
CA ASP A 47 -12.67 -13.90 1.97
C ASP A 47 -13.74 -12.80 2.13
N GLU A 48 -13.43 -11.81 2.97
CA GLU A 48 -14.30 -10.65 3.23
C GLU A 48 -14.42 -9.70 2.04
N ASN A 49 -13.54 -9.78 1.04
CA ASN A 49 -13.55 -8.87 -0.11
C ASN A 49 -14.55 -9.30 -1.20
N ILE A 50 -15.12 -10.50 -1.12
CA ILE A 50 -16.18 -10.93 -2.04
C ILE A 50 -17.54 -10.52 -1.46
N PRO A 51 -18.41 -9.84 -2.24
CA PRO A 51 -19.76 -9.53 -1.79
C PRO A 51 -20.52 -10.79 -1.36
N HIS A 52 -21.12 -10.77 -0.16
CA HIS A 52 -21.81 -11.93 0.40
C HIS A 52 -22.90 -12.48 -0.54
N ASP A 53 -23.67 -11.59 -1.18
CA ASP A 53 -24.71 -11.96 -2.14
C ASP A 53 -24.15 -12.74 -3.34
N GLN A 54 -22.94 -12.41 -3.78
CA GLN A 54 -22.27 -13.11 -4.88
C GLN A 54 -21.76 -14.49 -4.46
N TYR A 55 -21.27 -14.61 -3.23
CA TYR A 55 -20.79 -15.88 -2.68
C TYR A 55 -21.94 -16.87 -2.41
N GLU A 56 -23.05 -16.40 -1.85
CA GLU A 56 -24.26 -17.22 -1.68
C GLU A 56 -24.85 -17.66 -3.01
N GLU A 57 -24.80 -16.81 -4.04
CA GLU A 57 -25.18 -17.19 -5.39
C GLU A 57 -24.28 -18.31 -5.96
N TRP A 58 -22.98 -18.30 -5.69
CA TRP A 58 -22.09 -19.39 -6.11
C TRP A 58 -22.46 -20.71 -5.46
N LYS A 59 -22.77 -20.71 -4.16
CA LYS A 59 -23.25 -21.91 -3.45
C LYS A 59 -24.56 -22.41 -4.05
N ARG A 60 -25.55 -21.52 -4.22
CA ARG A 60 -26.84 -21.84 -4.84
C ARG A 60 -26.64 -22.54 -6.18
N LEU A 61 -25.74 -22.03 -7.02
CA LEU A 61 -25.46 -22.60 -8.34
C LEU A 61 -24.75 -23.95 -8.29
N VAL A 62 -23.83 -24.16 -7.34
CA VAL A 62 -23.13 -25.44 -7.17
C VAL A 62 -24.06 -26.53 -6.61
N ASP A 63 -24.97 -26.18 -5.70
CA ASP A 63 -25.96 -27.11 -5.13
C ASP A 63 -26.91 -27.67 -6.20
N LEU A 64 -27.09 -26.96 -7.33
CA LEU A 64 -27.88 -27.45 -8.47
C LEU A 64 -27.25 -28.67 -9.17
N GLU A 65 -25.94 -28.86 -9.08
CA GLU A 65 -25.25 -30.04 -9.66
C GLU A 65 -25.71 -31.33 -8.96
N ASP A 66 -25.91 -31.28 -7.64
CA ASP A 66 -26.37 -32.43 -6.86
C ASP A 66 -27.87 -32.73 -7.10
N LEU A 67 -28.64 -31.70 -7.49
CA LEU A 67 -30.07 -31.78 -7.83
C LEU A 67 -30.35 -32.19 -9.28
N ASP A 68 -29.33 -32.19 -10.16
CA ASP A 68 -29.41 -32.52 -11.59
C ASP A 68 -29.82 -33.99 -11.85
N SER A 69 -29.96 -34.79 -10.80
CA SER A 69 -30.45 -36.17 -10.88
C SER A 69 -31.96 -36.29 -11.18
N LYS A 70 -32.76 -35.20 -11.21
CA LYS A 70 -34.23 -35.30 -11.45
C LYS A 70 -34.92 -34.27 -12.36
N GLU A 71 -34.44 -33.04 -12.56
CA GLU A 71 -35.21 -32.02 -13.33
C GLU A 71 -34.45 -31.26 -14.44
N GLY A 72 -33.12 -31.42 -14.57
CA GLY A 72 -32.32 -30.73 -15.58
C GLY A 72 -32.10 -29.24 -15.26
N ILE A 73 -30.87 -28.77 -15.40
CA ILE A 73 -30.50 -27.37 -15.14
C ILE A 73 -31.17 -26.42 -16.15
N ASN A 74 -31.81 -25.36 -15.66
CA ASN A 74 -32.40 -24.30 -16.48
C ASN A 74 -31.33 -23.59 -17.34
N GLU A 75 -31.68 -23.16 -18.55
CA GLU A 75 -30.76 -22.50 -19.49
C GLU A 75 -30.14 -21.21 -18.90
N TYR A 76 -30.92 -20.50 -18.07
CA TYR A 76 -30.44 -19.32 -17.33
C TYR A 76 -29.38 -19.65 -16.28
N ASP A 77 -29.58 -20.73 -15.51
CA ASP A 77 -28.63 -21.13 -14.46
C ASP A 77 -27.35 -21.72 -15.09
N SER A 78 -27.49 -22.46 -16.19
CA SER A 78 -26.35 -22.94 -17.00
C SER A 78 -25.50 -21.78 -17.55
N PHE A 79 -26.15 -20.71 -18.01
CA PHE A 79 -25.46 -19.49 -18.42
C PHE A 79 -24.76 -18.81 -17.23
N ASP A 80 -25.43 -18.66 -16.09
CA ASP A 80 -24.87 -18.00 -14.91
C ASP A 80 -23.65 -18.78 -14.35
N ILE A 81 -23.71 -20.11 -14.32
CA ILE A 81 -22.59 -20.99 -13.95
C ILE A 81 -21.37 -20.70 -14.84
N ARG A 82 -21.57 -20.72 -16.16
CA ARG A 82 -20.49 -20.47 -17.13
C ARG A 82 -19.97 -19.03 -17.04
N ALA A 83 -20.85 -18.07 -16.82
CA ALA A 83 -20.47 -16.66 -16.71
C ALA A 83 -19.59 -16.42 -15.48
N PHE A 84 -19.96 -16.95 -14.31
CA PHE A 84 -19.14 -16.82 -13.10
C PHE A 84 -17.84 -17.60 -13.19
N ALA A 85 -17.86 -18.85 -13.66
CA ALA A 85 -16.65 -19.64 -13.84
C ALA A 85 -15.68 -18.98 -14.84
N SER A 86 -16.19 -18.42 -15.93
CA SER A 86 -15.38 -17.66 -16.90
C SER A 86 -14.80 -16.40 -16.29
N ALA A 87 -15.58 -15.66 -15.49
CA ALA A 87 -15.12 -14.45 -14.85
C ALA A 87 -14.02 -14.73 -13.81
N ILE A 88 -14.09 -15.84 -13.08
CA ILE A 88 -13.07 -16.24 -12.08
C ILE A 88 -11.81 -16.78 -12.76
N LYS A 89 -11.95 -17.54 -13.86
CA LYS A 89 -10.81 -18.17 -14.54
C LYS A 89 -10.04 -17.20 -15.42
N PHE A 90 -10.75 -16.39 -16.21
CA PHE A 90 -10.15 -15.52 -17.22
C PHE A 90 -10.03 -14.06 -16.78
N HIS A 91 -10.58 -13.71 -15.62
CA HIS A 91 -10.44 -12.38 -15.05
C HIS A 91 -10.42 -12.43 -13.51
N SER A 92 -10.35 -11.28 -12.84
CA SER A 92 -10.37 -11.21 -11.38
C SER A 92 -11.80 -11.38 -10.85
N PRO A 93 -12.03 -12.12 -9.74
CA PRO A 93 -13.33 -12.18 -9.07
C PRO A 93 -13.74 -10.84 -8.45
N TYR A 94 -12.78 -10.01 -8.05
CA TYR A 94 -13.00 -8.69 -7.44
C TYR A 94 -13.33 -7.63 -8.47
N GLN A 95 -14.41 -6.87 -8.23
CA GLN A 95 -14.90 -5.81 -9.12
C GLN A 95 -13.90 -4.65 -9.21
N GLU A 96 -13.25 -4.32 -8.11
CA GLU A 96 -12.27 -3.24 -7.95
C GLU A 96 -11.07 -3.45 -8.87
N VAL A 97 -10.61 -4.71 -8.98
CA VAL A 97 -9.50 -5.08 -9.87
C VAL A 97 -9.93 -4.98 -11.33
N ARG A 98 -11.13 -5.47 -11.67
CA ARG A 98 -11.67 -5.40 -13.05
C ARG A 98 -11.85 -3.95 -13.52
N ALA A 99 -12.14 -3.03 -12.61
CA ALA A 99 -12.27 -1.62 -12.96
C ALA A 99 -10.94 -1.00 -13.43
N VAL A 100 -9.80 -1.48 -12.93
CA VAL A 100 -8.48 -0.86 -13.14
C VAL A 100 -7.54 -1.69 -14.02
N VAL A 101 -7.75 -2.99 -14.19
CA VAL A 101 -6.93 -3.90 -15.01
C VAL A 101 -7.74 -4.42 -16.20
N ASP A 102 -7.11 -4.50 -17.37
CA ASP A 102 -7.69 -5.15 -18.55
C ASP A 102 -7.44 -6.67 -18.51
N PRO A 103 -8.38 -7.51 -18.97
CA PRO A 103 -8.22 -8.97 -18.94
C PRO A 103 -7.28 -9.52 -20.02
N GLU A 104 -6.90 -8.70 -21.00
CA GLU A 104 -6.02 -9.06 -22.10
C GLU A 104 -4.64 -8.41 -21.94
N ASP A 105 -3.58 -9.18 -22.21
CA ASP A 105 -2.21 -8.68 -22.27
C ASP A 105 -1.60 -8.89 -23.66
N ASP A 106 -0.90 -7.88 -24.17
CA ASP A 106 -0.13 -7.96 -25.42
C ASP A 106 1.36 -8.17 -25.10
N PRO A 107 1.91 -9.39 -25.27
CA PRO A 107 3.30 -9.70 -24.95
C PRO A 107 4.32 -9.00 -25.88
N THR A 108 3.88 -8.41 -26.99
CA THR A 108 4.78 -7.76 -27.97
C THR A 108 5.15 -6.31 -27.61
N ILE A 109 4.47 -5.74 -26.62
CA ILE A 109 4.72 -4.39 -26.12
C ILE A 109 6.01 -4.39 -25.29
N PRO A 110 7.01 -3.55 -25.63
CA PRO A 110 8.25 -3.49 -24.85
C PRO A 110 7.99 -2.94 -23.45
N VAL A 111 8.66 -3.51 -22.45
CA VAL A 111 8.56 -3.08 -21.04
C VAL A 111 9.86 -2.43 -20.60
N GLU A 112 10.96 -3.16 -20.77
CA GLU A 112 12.30 -2.73 -20.39
C GLU A 112 12.99 -2.01 -21.55
N THR A 113 12.95 -0.69 -21.52
CA THR A 113 13.61 0.15 -22.52
C THR A 113 14.58 1.10 -21.84
N PHE A 114 15.63 1.52 -22.55
CA PHE A 114 16.61 2.47 -21.98
C PHE A 114 15.93 3.75 -21.51
N ARG A 115 14.97 4.28 -22.29
CA ARG A 115 14.19 5.46 -21.92
C ARG A 115 13.37 5.25 -20.64
N ALA A 116 12.79 4.07 -20.42
CA ALA A 116 12.06 3.76 -19.20
C ALA A 116 12.99 3.74 -17.98
N TYR A 117 14.14 3.05 -18.06
CA TYR A 117 15.16 3.06 -17.00
C TYR A 117 15.70 4.46 -16.70
N PHE A 118 16.03 5.22 -17.74
CA PHE A 118 16.58 6.57 -17.58
C PHE A 118 15.59 7.51 -16.87
N LEU A 119 14.32 7.53 -17.31
CA LEU A 119 13.29 8.33 -16.68
C LEU A 119 13.02 7.86 -15.24
N ALA A 120 12.97 6.55 -15.01
CA ALA A 120 12.79 5.99 -13.67
C ALA A 120 13.90 6.43 -12.72
N ILE A 121 15.18 6.33 -13.11
CA ILE A 121 16.31 6.70 -12.26
C ILE A 121 16.27 8.19 -11.90
N ILE A 122 16.01 9.07 -12.88
CA ILE A 122 15.93 10.51 -12.65
C ILE A 122 14.81 10.84 -11.66
N TRP A 123 13.61 10.31 -11.90
CA TRP A 123 12.47 10.57 -11.02
C TRP A 123 12.62 9.92 -9.64
N SER A 124 13.31 8.79 -9.54
CA SER A 124 13.69 8.19 -8.25
C SER A 124 14.64 9.07 -7.46
N VAL A 125 15.67 9.67 -8.08
CA VAL A 125 16.58 10.59 -7.39
C VAL A 125 15.85 11.85 -6.93
N ILE A 126 15.03 12.44 -7.80
CA ILE A 126 14.27 13.65 -7.49
C ILE A 126 13.24 13.38 -6.39
N GLY A 127 12.42 12.34 -6.53
CA GLY A 127 11.33 12.08 -5.60
C GLY A 127 11.80 11.54 -4.26
N SER A 128 12.83 10.68 -4.21
CA SER A 128 13.42 10.26 -2.93
C SER A 128 14.05 11.43 -2.18
N GLY A 129 14.78 12.31 -2.87
CA GLY A 129 15.35 13.52 -2.27
C GLY A 129 14.27 14.49 -1.76
N PHE A 130 13.20 14.67 -2.53
CA PHE A 130 12.06 15.48 -2.11
C PHE A 130 11.39 14.88 -0.87
N ASN A 131 11.05 13.59 -0.90
CA ASN A 131 10.36 12.93 0.21
C ASN A 131 11.20 12.92 1.48
N GLU A 132 12.50 12.68 1.40
CA GLU A 132 13.41 12.76 2.53
C GLU A 132 13.40 14.17 3.15
N PHE A 133 13.52 15.21 2.31
CA PHE A 133 13.52 16.61 2.77
C PHE A 133 12.23 17.00 3.50
N PHE A 134 11.08 16.56 3.01
CA PHE A 134 9.77 16.88 3.61
C PHE A 134 9.36 15.94 4.74
N SER A 135 10.03 14.79 4.93
CA SER A 135 9.74 13.82 5.99
C SER A 135 9.92 14.34 7.41
N HIS A 136 10.71 15.41 7.59
CA HIS A 136 10.97 16.02 8.89
C HIS A 136 9.91 17.06 9.30
N ARG A 137 8.91 17.30 8.46
CA ARG A 137 7.77 18.16 8.81
C ARG A 137 6.77 17.39 9.66
N VAL A 138 6.16 18.10 10.61
CA VAL A 138 5.08 17.58 11.47
C VAL A 138 3.91 17.04 10.62
N VAL A 139 3.57 17.74 9.53
CA VAL A 139 2.71 17.23 8.46
C VAL A 139 3.60 17.03 7.25
N SER A 140 3.98 15.78 7.01
CA SER A 140 4.86 15.40 5.91
C SER A 140 4.14 15.50 4.57
N ILE A 141 4.83 16.03 3.57
CA ILE A 141 4.37 16.09 2.18
C ILE A 141 5.17 15.07 1.40
N SER A 142 4.52 14.26 0.56
CA SER A 142 5.20 13.26 -0.26
C SER A 142 4.76 13.31 -1.72
N LEU A 143 5.70 13.02 -2.61
CA LEU A 143 5.47 12.75 -4.01
C LEU A 143 5.13 11.26 -4.15
N GLY A 144 3.84 10.96 -4.23
CA GLY A 144 3.37 9.60 -4.51
C GLY A 144 3.53 9.19 -5.98
N THR A 145 3.41 7.88 -6.23
CA THR A 145 3.41 7.28 -7.58
C THR A 145 2.44 7.91 -8.58
N PRO A 146 1.19 8.33 -8.22
CA PRO A 146 0.26 8.97 -9.15
C PRO A 146 0.80 10.23 -9.83
N ILE A 147 1.50 11.07 -9.06
CA ILE A 147 2.01 12.36 -9.54
C ILE A 147 3.19 12.13 -10.48
N ILE A 148 4.09 11.22 -10.11
CA ILE A 148 5.23 10.86 -10.95
C ILE A 148 4.77 10.22 -12.26
N GLN A 149 3.69 9.43 -12.27
CA GLN A 149 3.12 8.91 -13.52
C GLN A 149 2.70 10.00 -14.51
N MET A 150 2.16 11.12 -14.03
CA MET A 150 1.79 12.24 -14.89
C MET A 150 3.02 12.89 -15.52
N PHE A 151 4.07 13.08 -14.74
CA PHE A 151 5.33 13.59 -15.27
C PHE A 151 5.99 12.59 -16.23
N LEU A 152 6.00 11.30 -15.90
CA LEU A 152 6.50 10.23 -16.76
C LEU A 152 5.75 10.16 -18.08
N TYR A 153 4.44 10.39 -18.09
CA TYR A 153 3.65 10.46 -19.32
C TYR A 153 4.10 11.60 -20.23
N ILE A 154 4.28 12.80 -19.68
CA ILE A 154 4.72 13.98 -20.44
C ILE A 154 6.15 13.77 -20.94
N CYS A 155 7.07 13.37 -20.06
CA CYS A 155 8.47 13.13 -20.39
C CYS A 155 8.64 11.97 -21.37
N GLY A 156 7.87 10.88 -21.20
CA GLY A 156 7.91 9.69 -22.05
C GLY A 156 7.39 9.97 -23.47
N LYS A 157 6.27 10.68 -23.60
CA LYS A 157 5.79 11.14 -24.91
C LYS A 157 6.72 12.14 -25.57
N ALA A 158 7.31 13.06 -24.79
CA ALA A 158 8.31 13.98 -25.30
C ALA A 158 9.54 13.24 -25.82
N TRP A 159 10.09 12.29 -25.04
CA TRP A 159 11.23 11.46 -25.41
C TRP A 159 10.98 10.67 -26.68
N ALA A 160 9.81 10.03 -26.78
CA ALA A 160 9.43 9.25 -27.95
C ALA A 160 9.38 10.11 -29.23
N LYS A 161 9.08 11.41 -29.12
CA LYS A 161 8.98 12.33 -30.25
C LYS A 161 10.29 13.04 -30.58
N THR A 162 11.11 13.38 -29.59
CA THR A 162 12.28 14.26 -29.77
C THR A 162 13.59 13.52 -29.99
N ILE A 163 13.74 12.32 -29.42
CA ILE A 163 15.03 11.63 -29.43
C ILE A 163 15.09 10.65 -30.61
N PRO A 164 16.12 10.72 -31.47
CA PRO A 164 16.26 9.79 -32.58
C PRO A 164 16.53 8.35 -32.08
N CYS A 165 16.13 7.36 -32.88
CA CYS A 165 16.29 5.93 -32.61
C CYS A 165 17.76 5.48 -32.75
N TRP A 166 18.63 5.99 -31.88
CA TRP A 166 20.03 5.59 -31.80
C TRP A 166 20.19 4.29 -31.03
N ALA A 167 21.13 3.44 -31.47
CA ALA A 167 21.49 2.21 -30.77
C ALA A 167 23.01 2.16 -30.52
N ILE A 168 23.39 1.85 -29.29
CA ILE A 168 24.78 1.65 -28.90
C ILE A 168 25.06 0.15 -28.94
N THR A 169 26.13 -0.26 -29.63
CA THR A 169 26.54 -1.67 -29.65
C THR A 169 27.55 -1.93 -28.54
N ILE A 170 27.17 -2.67 -27.50
CA ILE A 170 28.05 -3.06 -26.39
C ILE A 170 28.21 -4.58 -26.43
N ARG A 171 29.46 -5.06 -26.52
CA ARG A 171 29.80 -6.50 -26.57
C ARG A 171 28.99 -7.28 -27.62
N GLY A 172 28.77 -6.70 -28.80
CA GLY A 172 28.03 -7.33 -29.90
C GLY A 172 26.50 -7.29 -29.78
N ARG A 173 25.93 -6.79 -28.67
CA ARG A 173 24.48 -6.56 -28.51
C ARG A 173 24.16 -5.08 -28.76
N LYS A 174 23.12 -4.82 -29.57
CA LYS A 174 22.62 -3.45 -29.83
C LYS A 174 21.61 -3.07 -28.75
N TYR A 175 21.91 -2.02 -28.00
CA TYR A 175 21.01 -1.41 -27.02
C TYR A 175 20.45 -0.11 -27.59
N GLY A 176 19.16 -0.08 -27.91
CA GLY A 176 18.47 1.12 -28.38
C GLY A 176 18.29 2.14 -27.26
N ILE A 177 18.77 3.37 -27.45
CA ILE A 177 18.50 4.52 -26.58
C ILE A 177 17.04 4.95 -26.72
N ASN A 178 16.51 4.89 -27.93
CA ASN A 178 15.09 5.07 -28.23
C ASN A 178 14.60 3.99 -29.20
N ILE A 179 13.30 3.72 -29.15
CA ILE A 179 12.60 2.75 -29.99
C ILE A 179 11.60 3.50 -30.85
N ASP A 180 11.42 3.07 -32.09
CA ASP A 180 10.40 3.56 -33.02
C ASP A 180 8.99 3.05 -32.65
N LYS A 181 8.64 3.19 -31.36
CA LYS A 181 7.34 2.88 -30.79
C LYS A 181 6.94 4.03 -29.87
N PRO A 182 5.64 4.40 -29.83
CA PRO A 182 5.16 5.43 -28.91
C PRO A 182 5.39 5.00 -27.46
N TRP A 183 5.35 5.96 -26.54
CA TRP A 183 5.39 5.67 -25.10
C TRP A 183 4.19 4.81 -24.72
N THR A 184 4.44 3.65 -24.12
CA THR A 184 3.42 2.62 -23.87
C THR A 184 3.05 2.49 -22.39
N GLN A 185 1.87 1.91 -22.12
CA GLN A 185 1.36 1.68 -20.77
C GLN A 185 2.30 0.79 -19.93
N LYS A 186 3.00 -0.17 -20.57
CA LYS A 186 3.95 -1.06 -19.90
C LYS A 186 5.24 -0.35 -19.51
N GLU A 187 5.85 0.43 -20.41
CA GLU A 187 7.05 1.23 -20.09
C GLU A 187 6.79 2.24 -18.96
N GLN A 188 5.62 2.87 -18.96
CA GLN A 188 5.23 3.79 -17.90
C GLN A 188 5.02 3.06 -16.57
N MET A 189 4.33 1.92 -16.58
CA MET A 189 4.13 1.14 -15.35
C MET A 189 5.45 0.66 -14.78
N PHE A 190 6.35 0.16 -15.64
CA PHE A 190 7.68 -0.26 -15.25
C PHE A 190 8.48 0.87 -14.58
N SER A 191 8.51 2.05 -15.21
CA SER A 191 9.18 3.22 -14.64
C SER A 191 8.57 3.66 -13.31
N THR A 192 7.25 3.56 -13.19
CA THR A 192 6.51 3.87 -11.96
C THR A 192 6.82 2.88 -10.85
N LEU A 193 6.95 1.59 -11.17
CA LEU A 193 7.26 0.54 -10.20
C LEU A 193 8.65 0.75 -9.60
N LEU A 194 9.64 1.07 -10.44
CA LEU A 194 10.99 1.42 -9.98
C LEU A 194 10.96 2.64 -9.04
N TYR A 195 10.16 3.65 -9.36
CA TYR A 195 9.94 4.79 -8.47
C TYR A 195 9.28 4.39 -7.15
N ALA A 196 8.22 3.58 -7.20
CA ALA A 196 7.45 3.14 -6.04
C ALA A 196 8.31 2.44 -4.99
N ILE A 197 9.34 1.71 -5.42
CA ILE A 197 10.30 1.02 -4.55
C ILE A 197 11.25 2.00 -3.85
N CYS A 198 11.62 3.10 -4.52
CA CYS A 198 12.63 4.05 -4.03
C CYS A 198 12.05 5.34 -3.43
N GLN A 199 10.74 5.58 -3.51
CA GLN A 199 10.14 6.85 -3.08
C GLN A 199 10.21 7.12 -1.57
N GLY A 200 10.34 6.08 -0.74
CA GLY A 200 10.32 6.21 0.72
C GLY A 200 11.63 6.75 1.30
N ALA A 201 11.53 7.48 2.42
CA ALA A 201 12.68 7.81 3.26
C ALA A 201 13.34 6.52 3.79
N PHE A 202 14.68 6.52 3.88
CA PHE A 202 15.40 5.34 4.35
C PHE A 202 15.19 5.20 5.87
N TYR A 203 14.69 4.05 6.33
CA TYR A 203 14.32 3.84 7.73
C TYR A 203 15.44 4.19 8.74
N THR A 204 16.70 3.95 8.35
CA THR A 204 17.89 4.27 9.16
C THR A 204 18.08 5.77 9.42
N HIS A 205 17.37 6.66 8.71
CA HIS A 205 17.43 8.10 8.93
C HIS A 205 16.99 8.50 10.34
N TYR A 206 15.99 7.83 10.94
CA TYR A 206 15.54 8.08 12.30
C TYR A 206 16.68 7.86 13.31
N ASN A 207 17.47 6.80 13.11
CA ASN A 207 18.62 6.50 13.97
C ASN A 207 19.75 7.52 13.77
N ILE A 208 20.11 7.80 12.50
CA ILE A 208 21.20 8.73 12.16
C ILE A 208 20.90 10.14 12.67
N LEU A 209 19.68 10.64 12.45
CA LEU A 209 19.25 11.95 12.91
C LEU A 209 19.15 12.02 14.42
N THR A 210 18.62 10.99 15.06
CA THR A 210 18.54 10.95 16.52
C THR A 210 19.93 11.02 17.14
N GLN A 211 20.88 10.22 16.63
CA GLN A 211 22.25 10.23 17.12
C GLN A 211 23.00 11.54 16.82
N LYS A 212 22.73 12.17 15.67
CA LYS A 212 23.35 13.44 15.31
C LYS A 212 22.80 14.63 16.10
N LEU A 213 21.49 14.70 16.27
CA LEU A 213 20.79 15.83 16.91
C LEU A 213 20.81 15.74 18.44
N PHE A 214 20.54 14.55 19.00
CA PHE A 214 20.41 14.38 20.45
C PHE A 214 21.66 13.84 21.14
N TYR A 215 22.49 13.06 20.43
CA TYR A 215 23.72 12.47 20.97
C TYR A 215 25.00 13.14 20.43
N HIS A 216 24.88 14.18 19.59
CA HIS A 216 25.97 14.92 18.96
C HIS A 216 27.09 14.05 18.37
N SER A 217 26.74 12.83 17.93
CA SER A 217 27.70 11.86 17.41
C SER A 217 27.85 12.01 15.91
N ALA A 218 29.07 12.20 15.44
CA ALA A 218 29.38 12.32 14.02
C ALA A 218 29.68 10.93 13.42
N PHE A 219 28.92 10.54 12.41
CA PHE A 219 29.18 9.32 11.64
C PHE A 219 29.70 9.66 10.25
N SER A 220 30.64 8.87 9.75
CA SER A 220 31.13 8.98 8.39
C SER A 220 30.03 8.69 7.37
N PHE A 221 30.13 9.30 6.19
CA PHE A 221 29.23 9.01 5.08
C PHE A 221 29.22 7.52 4.72
N GLY A 222 30.38 6.85 4.75
CA GLY A 222 30.49 5.43 4.46
C GLY A 222 29.69 4.55 5.42
N TYR A 223 29.68 4.88 6.72
CA TYR A 223 28.85 4.18 7.71
C TYR A 223 27.36 4.36 7.40
N GLN A 224 26.92 5.59 7.16
CA GLN A 224 25.52 5.89 6.84
C GLN A 224 25.07 5.17 5.57
N PHE A 225 25.89 5.20 4.52
CA PHE A 225 25.61 4.54 3.24
C PHE A 225 25.52 3.02 3.39
N LEU A 226 26.52 2.38 4.00
CA LEU A 226 26.55 0.92 4.17
C LEU A 226 25.45 0.43 5.12
N LEU A 227 25.14 1.17 6.18
CA LEU A 227 24.03 0.85 7.08
C LEU A 227 22.69 0.89 6.34
N SER A 228 22.42 1.97 5.60
CA SER A 228 21.20 2.09 4.80
C SER A 228 21.10 1.01 3.72
N LEU A 229 22.20 0.74 3.02
CA LEU A 229 22.28 -0.33 2.00
C LEU A 229 21.96 -1.71 2.60
N SER A 230 22.54 -2.02 3.76
CA SER A 230 22.35 -3.30 4.45
C SER A 230 20.89 -3.50 4.86
N VAL A 231 20.25 -2.48 5.42
CA VAL A 231 18.84 -2.54 5.83
C VAL A 231 17.92 -2.75 4.62
N GLN A 232 18.19 -2.10 3.49
CA GLN A 232 17.39 -2.30 2.28
C GLN A 232 17.55 -3.71 1.70
N PHE A 233 18.77 -4.26 1.67
CA PHE A 233 18.97 -5.63 1.20
C PHE A 233 18.29 -6.68 2.10
N ILE A 234 18.29 -6.46 3.41
CA ILE A 234 17.54 -7.32 4.35
C ILE A 234 16.04 -7.28 4.02
N GLY A 235 15.49 -6.09 3.80
CA GLY A 235 14.09 -5.91 3.40
C GLY A 235 13.72 -6.65 2.12
N PHE A 236 14.52 -6.50 1.06
CA PHE A 236 14.32 -7.22 -0.20
C PHE A 236 14.49 -8.73 -0.05
N GLY A 237 15.42 -9.18 0.81
CA GLY A 237 15.59 -10.59 1.15
C GLY A 237 14.33 -11.20 1.76
N PHE A 238 13.74 -10.54 2.76
CA PHE A 238 12.49 -11.00 3.36
C PHE A 238 11.30 -10.94 2.38
N ALA A 239 11.18 -9.86 1.60
CA ALA A 239 10.14 -9.74 0.58
C ALA A 239 10.21 -10.88 -0.46
N GLY A 240 11.43 -11.25 -0.88
CA GLY A 240 11.65 -12.36 -1.82
C GLY A 240 11.22 -13.72 -1.25
N ILE A 241 11.44 -13.96 0.04
CA ILE A 241 11.00 -15.19 0.73
C ILE A 241 9.47 -15.21 0.89
N LEU A 242 8.88 -14.06 1.25
CA LEU A 242 7.45 -13.96 1.57
C LEU A 242 6.53 -13.79 0.36
N ARG A 243 7.05 -13.47 -0.84
CA ARG A 243 6.23 -13.23 -2.06
C ARG A 243 5.26 -14.36 -2.38
N LYS A 244 5.60 -15.61 -2.07
CA LYS A 244 4.71 -16.77 -2.30
C LYS A 244 3.44 -16.73 -1.46
N PHE A 245 3.51 -16.11 -0.29
CA PHE A 245 2.38 -15.98 0.63
C PHE A 245 1.63 -14.67 0.48
N VAL A 246 2.30 -13.62 -0.02
CA VAL A 246 1.83 -12.24 0.05
C VAL A 246 1.48 -11.66 -1.34
N VAL A 247 2.03 -12.22 -2.43
CA VAL A 247 1.85 -11.67 -3.80
C VAL A 247 1.15 -12.64 -4.74
N TYR A 248 1.53 -13.91 -4.76
CA TYR A 248 0.96 -14.89 -5.70
C TYR A 248 -0.48 -15.36 -5.40
N PRO A 249 -0.95 -15.42 -4.13
CA PRO A 249 -2.34 -15.79 -3.89
C PRO A 249 -3.29 -14.74 -4.49
N ALA A 250 -4.29 -15.19 -5.26
CA ALA A 250 -5.26 -14.29 -5.89
C ALA A 250 -6.06 -13.45 -4.87
N ARG A 251 -6.15 -13.91 -3.61
CA ARG A 251 -6.79 -13.17 -2.50
C ARG A 251 -6.01 -11.99 -1.96
N ALA A 252 -4.73 -11.87 -2.29
CA ALA A 252 -3.89 -10.79 -1.79
C ALA A 252 -4.20 -9.48 -2.55
N LEU A 253 -5.27 -8.81 -2.15
CA LEU A 253 -5.65 -7.50 -2.68
C LEU A 253 -4.82 -6.40 -2.02
N TRP A 254 -4.26 -5.49 -2.83
CA TRP A 254 -3.48 -4.34 -2.38
C TRP A 254 -4.17 -3.04 -2.79
N PRO A 255 -5.11 -2.50 -1.99
CA PRO A 255 -5.86 -1.29 -2.37
C PRO A 255 -4.96 -0.08 -2.66
N THR A 256 -3.82 0.02 -1.98
CA THR A 256 -2.87 1.14 -2.10
C THR A 256 -2.23 1.26 -3.49
N VAL A 257 -2.16 0.17 -4.27
CA VAL A 257 -1.60 0.21 -5.63
C VAL A 257 -2.67 0.49 -6.71
N MET A 258 -3.95 0.29 -6.40
CA MET A 258 -5.05 0.43 -7.37
C MET A 258 -5.12 1.81 -8.03
N PRO A 259 -4.98 2.95 -7.30
CA PRO A 259 -4.98 4.26 -7.93
C PRO A 259 -3.85 4.44 -8.96
N THR A 260 -2.68 3.84 -8.69
CA THR A 260 -1.52 3.89 -9.60
C THR A 260 -1.78 3.11 -10.89
N ILE A 261 -2.49 1.98 -10.80
CA ILE A 261 -2.89 1.19 -11.97
C ILE A 261 -3.96 1.94 -12.77
N ALA A 262 -4.97 2.49 -12.08
CA ALA A 262 -6.06 3.24 -12.67
C ALA A 262 -5.56 4.46 -13.47
N ILE A 263 -4.63 5.23 -12.90
CA ILE A 263 -4.06 6.42 -13.56
C ILE A 263 -3.25 6.04 -14.79
N ASN A 264 -2.44 4.98 -14.71
CA ASN A 264 -1.69 4.52 -15.87
C ASN A 264 -2.61 4.16 -17.04
N LYS A 265 -3.69 3.44 -16.76
CA LYS A 265 -4.74 3.11 -17.73
C LYS A 265 -5.46 4.36 -18.24
N ALA A 266 -5.72 5.35 -17.38
CA ALA A 266 -6.34 6.60 -17.81
C ALA A 266 -5.45 7.46 -18.71
N LEU A 267 -4.13 7.47 -18.48
CA LEU A 267 -3.17 8.29 -19.22
C LEU A 267 -2.76 7.68 -20.58
N LEU A 268 -2.67 6.35 -20.67
CA LEU A 268 -2.15 5.66 -21.85
C LEU A 268 -3.14 4.68 -22.48
N GLY A 269 -4.27 4.41 -21.83
CA GLY A 269 -5.36 3.64 -22.42
C GLY A 269 -6.06 4.41 -23.53
N LYS A 270 -6.78 3.66 -24.38
CA LYS A 270 -7.64 4.24 -25.41
C LYS A 270 -8.74 5.07 -24.74
N GLU A 271 -8.95 6.31 -25.19
CA GLU A 271 -10.04 7.14 -24.68
C GLU A 271 -11.37 6.43 -24.97
N LYS A 272 -12.04 5.97 -23.91
CA LYS A 272 -13.44 5.55 -24.02
C LYS A 272 -14.25 6.82 -24.22
N HIS A 273 -14.93 6.95 -25.36
CA HIS A 273 -15.91 8.01 -25.59
C HIS A 273 -17.15 7.74 -24.72
N GLU A 274 -17.01 7.97 -23.41
CA GLU A 274 -18.13 8.01 -22.48
C GLU A 274 -18.84 9.37 -22.62
N SER A 275 -20.17 9.37 -22.55
CA SER A 275 -20.98 10.60 -22.60
C SER A 275 -20.74 11.44 -21.34
N GLY A 276 -19.74 12.33 -21.39
CA GLY A 276 -19.37 13.18 -20.26
C GLY A 276 -18.12 14.04 -20.53
N MET A 277 -17.67 14.77 -19.51
CA MET A 277 -16.39 15.50 -19.56
C MET A 277 -15.25 14.49 -19.68
N SER A 278 -14.33 14.69 -20.64
CA SER A 278 -13.13 13.84 -20.76
C SER A 278 -12.38 13.80 -19.42
N ARG A 279 -11.86 12.61 -19.07
CA ARG A 279 -11.10 12.36 -17.84
C ARG A 279 -9.95 13.35 -17.66
N TYR A 280 -9.32 13.76 -18.77
CA TYR A 280 -8.27 14.78 -18.77
C TYR A 280 -8.77 16.16 -18.36
N LYS A 281 -9.92 16.61 -18.89
CA LYS A 281 -10.50 17.92 -18.55
C LYS A 281 -10.91 17.97 -17.08
N PHE A 282 -11.53 16.91 -16.58
CA PHE A 282 -11.89 16.80 -15.16
C PHE A 282 -10.66 16.82 -14.25
N PHE A 283 -9.61 16.09 -14.64
CA PHE A 283 -8.34 16.07 -13.92
C PHE A 283 -7.71 17.46 -13.83
N PHE A 284 -7.51 18.15 -14.97
CA PHE A 284 -6.87 19.48 -14.97
C PHE A 284 -7.71 20.55 -14.26
N LEU A 285 -9.03 20.46 -14.35
CA LEU A 285 -9.94 21.34 -13.60
C LEU A 285 -9.75 21.15 -12.09
N THR A 286 -9.83 19.90 -11.62
CA THR A 286 -9.64 19.56 -10.20
C THR A 286 -8.25 19.91 -9.72
N PHE A 287 -7.22 19.66 -10.54
CA PHE A 287 -5.83 20.04 -10.25
C PHE A 287 -5.70 21.54 -10.04
N PHE A 288 -6.27 22.37 -10.92
CA PHE A 288 -6.16 23.83 -10.81
C PHE A 288 -6.94 24.37 -9.60
N ILE A 289 -8.13 23.82 -9.34
CA ILE A 289 -8.91 24.14 -8.14
C ILE A 289 -8.12 23.81 -6.87
N MET A 290 -7.56 22.60 -6.79
CA MET A 290 -6.75 22.17 -5.65
C MET A 290 -5.44 22.93 -5.53
N PHE A 291 -4.82 23.30 -6.67
CA PHE A 291 -3.63 24.14 -6.70
C PHE A 291 -3.92 25.48 -6.02
N ILE A 292 -4.99 26.18 -6.42
CA ILE A 292 -5.40 27.44 -5.79
C ILE A 292 -5.80 27.23 -4.33
N TYR A 293 -6.61 26.20 -4.05
CA TYR A 293 -7.12 25.92 -2.71
C TYR A 293 -5.99 25.75 -1.70
N ASN A 294 -4.93 25.00 -2.03
CA ASN A 294 -3.82 24.74 -1.09
C ASN A 294 -3.09 26.02 -0.63
N TRP A 295 -3.11 27.12 -1.39
CA TRP A 295 -2.54 28.39 -0.91
C TRP A 295 -3.29 28.97 0.28
N PHE A 296 -4.61 28.71 0.38
CA PHE A 296 -5.44 29.27 1.43
C PHE A 296 -5.10 28.72 2.82
N PRO A 297 -5.20 27.42 3.11
CA PRO A 297 -4.90 26.90 4.44
C PRO A 297 -3.41 26.93 4.76
N THR A 298 -2.52 26.84 3.76
CA THR A 298 -1.07 26.70 4.01
C THR A 298 -0.31 28.03 4.07
N TYR A 299 -0.80 29.10 3.44
CA TYR A 299 -0.06 30.37 3.37
C TYR A 299 -0.90 31.62 3.64
N ILE A 300 -2.06 31.76 3.00
CA ILE A 300 -2.86 33.00 3.06
C ILE A 300 -3.60 33.11 4.40
N ILE A 301 -4.24 32.02 4.84
CA ILE A 301 -5.06 31.96 6.05
C ILE A 301 -4.67 30.73 6.88
N ASN A 302 -3.54 30.83 7.58
CA ASN A 302 -2.99 29.72 8.37
C ASN A 302 -3.92 29.21 9.48
N ILE A 303 -4.93 29.98 9.91
CA ILE A 303 -5.93 29.51 10.89
C ILE A 303 -6.76 28.33 10.38
N LEU A 304 -6.87 28.19 9.05
CA LEU A 304 -7.59 27.09 8.41
C LEU A 304 -6.80 25.77 8.47
N ASN A 305 -5.47 25.83 8.67
CA ASN A 305 -4.65 24.64 8.85
C ASN A 305 -4.97 23.92 10.17
N THR A 306 -5.10 24.67 11.26
CA THR A 306 -5.46 24.12 12.58
C THR A 306 -6.71 24.81 13.11
N PHE A 307 -7.87 24.31 12.70
CA PHE A 307 -9.16 24.93 12.99
C PHE A 307 -9.73 24.48 14.34
N ASN A 308 -9.14 24.96 15.43
CA ASN A 308 -9.51 24.61 16.82
C ASN A 308 -10.69 25.43 17.37
N TRP A 309 -11.79 25.52 16.62
CA TRP A 309 -12.92 26.40 16.97
C TRP A 309 -13.55 26.11 18.35
N MET A 310 -13.56 24.84 18.79
CA MET A 310 -14.12 24.48 20.11
C MET A 310 -13.34 25.08 21.28
N THR A 311 -12.03 25.29 21.12
CA THR A 311 -11.22 25.92 22.17
C THR A 311 -11.54 27.41 22.34
N TRP A 312 -12.13 28.05 21.32
CA TRP A 312 -12.55 29.46 21.38
C TRP A 312 -13.80 29.67 22.24
N ILE A 313 -14.61 28.63 22.47
CA ILE A 313 -15.80 28.70 23.33
C ILE A 313 -15.37 29.06 24.76
N LYS A 314 -14.28 28.48 25.24
CA LYS A 314 -13.71 28.79 26.56
C LYS A 314 -12.17 28.63 26.57
N PRO A 315 -11.42 29.66 26.16
CA PRO A 315 -9.97 29.55 25.96
C PRO A 315 -9.18 29.32 27.26
N SER A 316 -9.72 29.69 28.42
CA SER A 316 -9.07 29.49 29.72
C SER A 316 -9.26 28.09 30.31
N ASN A 317 -10.06 27.22 29.68
CA ASN A 317 -10.34 25.89 30.21
C ASN A 317 -9.34 24.87 29.68
N ILE A 318 -8.39 24.47 30.54
CA ILE A 318 -7.36 23.47 30.24
C ILE A 318 -7.97 22.12 29.86
N ASN A 319 -9.04 21.68 30.55
CA ASN A 319 -9.67 20.40 30.24
C ASN A 319 -10.31 20.42 28.84
N LEU A 320 -10.91 21.55 28.45
CA LEU A 320 -11.45 21.72 27.10
C LEU A 320 -10.33 21.68 26.05
N ALA A 321 -9.22 22.37 26.31
CA ALA A 321 -8.07 22.40 25.42
C ALA A 321 -7.38 21.02 25.30
N ASN A 322 -7.28 20.27 26.39
CA ASN A 322 -6.69 18.93 26.41
C ASN A 322 -7.51 17.93 25.58
N ILE A 323 -8.84 18.02 25.60
CA ILE A 323 -9.70 17.09 24.84
C ILE A 323 -9.83 17.52 23.37
N THR A 324 -10.11 18.80 23.12
CA THR A 324 -10.52 19.28 21.79
C THR A 324 -9.39 19.94 21.00
N GLY A 325 -8.29 20.31 21.65
CA GLY A 325 -7.19 21.01 20.99
C GLY A 325 -6.42 20.10 20.03
N GLY A 326 -6.08 20.61 18.84
CA GLY A 326 -5.37 19.87 17.80
C GLY A 326 -3.85 19.86 17.85
N VAL A 327 -3.20 20.64 18.75
CA VAL A 327 -1.72 20.73 18.81
C VAL A 327 -1.15 19.91 19.97
N THR A 328 -1.62 20.18 21.19
CA THR A 328 -1.18 19.49 22.42
C THR A 328 -2.28 18.67 23.08
N GLY A 329 -3.49 18.71 22.50
CA GLY A 329 -4.66 17.97 22.95
C GLY A 329 -4.90 16.71 22.13
N LEU A 330 -5.97 16.00 22.44
CA LEU A 330 -6.36 14.75 21.76
C LEU A 330 -6.95 14.96 20.36
N GLY A 331 -7.22 16.20 19.97
CA GLY A 331 -7.77 16.50 18.64
C GLY A 331 -9.19 15.97 18.42
N ILE A 332 -9.98 15.73 19.49
CA ILE A 332 -11.39 15.37 19.36
C ILE A 332 -12.15 16.60 18.87
N ASN A 333 -12.12 16.81 17.56
CA ASN A 333 -12.75 17.93 16.88
C ASN A 333 -13.37 17.49 15.55
N PRO A 334 -14.70 17.62 15.37
CA PRO A 334 -15.37 17.24 14.13
C PRO A 334 -14.84 17.97 12.89
N ILE A 335 -14.40 19.23 13.05
CA ILE A 335 -13.81 20.04 11.98
C ILE A 335 -12.47 20.56 12.50
N SER A 336 -11.43 19.73 12.35
CA SER A 336 -10.08 19.99 12.88
C SER A 336 -9.19 20.78 11.92
N SER A 337 -9.44 20.71 10.61
CA SER A 337 -8.63 21.36 9.58
C SER A 337 -9.40 21.52 8.27
N PHE A 338 -9.03 22.53 7.49
CA PHE A 338 -9.37 22.68 6.08
C PHE A 338 -8.13 22.48 5.19
N ASP A 339 -6.98 22.07 5.74
CA ASP A 339 -5.82 21.71 4.94
C ASP A 339 -5.99 20.30 4.39
N TRP A 340 -5.94 20.16 3.06
CA TRP A 340 -6.10 18.86 2.41
C TRP A 340 -5.01 17.86 2.81
N ASN A 341 -3.80 18.31 3.16
CA ASN A 341 -2.74 17.42 3.63
C ASN A 341 -3.06 16.81 5.01
N VAL A 342 -3.78 17.54 5.87
CA VAL A 342 -4.25 17.04 7.16
C VAL A 342 -5.46 16.12 6.97
N ILE A 343 -6.41 16.52 6.12
CA ILE A 343 -7.62 15.72 5.82
C ILE A 343 -7.26 14.39 5.14
N SER A 344 -6.30 14.42 4.21
CA SER A 344 -5.89 13.24 3.44
C SER A 344 -4.85 12.37 4.15
N TYR A 345 -4.47 12.68 5.40
CA TYR A 345 -3.42 11.98 6.14
C TYR A 345 -3.63 10.45 6.20
N ASN A 346 -4.88 10.01 6.42
CA ASN A 346 -5.25 8.59 6.44
C ASN A 346 -5.70 8.02 5.07
N SER A 347 -5.43 8.72 3.97
CA SER A 347 -5.75 8.29 2.60
C SER A 347 -7.23 7.90 2.37
N PRO A 348 -8.22 8.72 2.79
CA PRO A 348 -9.65 8.39 2.93
C PRO A 348 -10.31 7.69 1.73
N LEU A 349 -9.79 7.87 0.51
CA LEU A 349 -10.34 7.34 -0.74
C LEU A 349 -9.75 5.99 -1.17
N ILE A 350 -8.74 5.48 -0.47
CA ILE A 350 -7.99 4.28 -0.86
C ILE A 350 -8.45 3.05 -0.07
N TYR A 351 -8.60 3.17 1.25
CA TYR A 351 -8.96 2.04 2.09
C TYR A 351 -10.48 1.75 2.08
N PRO A 352 -10.88 0.48 2.24
CA PRO A 352 -12.29 0.11 2.43
C PRO A 352 -12.91 0.76 3.67
N PHE A 353 -14.24 0.95 3.63
CA PHE A 353 -14.99 1.55 4.73
C PHE A 353 -14.81 0.82 6.06
N TRP A 354 -14.83 -0.52 6.05
CA TRP A 354 -14.67 -1.34 7.25
C TRP A 354 -13.31 -1.13 7.94
N SER A 355 -12.25 -0.98 7.15
CA SER A 355 -10.92 -0.66 7.65
C SER A 355 -10.88 0.72 8.31
N TYR A 356 -11.65 1.71 7.82
CA TYR A 356 -11.77 2.99 8.52
C TYR A 356 -12.56 2.87 9.80
N LEU A 357 -13.70 2.19 9.77
CA LEU A 357 -14.56 2.04 10.94
C LEU A 357 -13.79 1.43 12.11
N THR A 358 -13.04 0.35 11.85
CA THR A 358 -12.17 -0.30 12.84
C THR A 358 -11.06 0.61 13.35
N GLN A 359 -10.38 1.35 12.47
CA GLN A 359 -9.37 2.34 12.85
C GLN A 359 -9.96 3.46 13.73
N TYR A 360 -11.12 4.01 13.36
CA TYR A 360 -11.79 5.06 14.14
C TYR A 360 -12.28 4.57 15.50
N LEU A 361 -12.83 3.35 15.57
CA LEU A 361 -13.16 2.71 16.85
C LEU A 361 -11.91 2.55 17.74
N GLY A 362 -10.80 2.14 17.13
CA GLY A 362 -9.49 2.08 17.79
C GLY A 362 -9.03 3.45 18.29
N CYS A 363 -9.17 4.51 17.49
CA CYS A 363 -8.85 5.89 17.89
C CYS A 363 -9.71 6.36 19.06
N ILE A 364 -11.02 6.08 19.05
CA ILE A 364 -11.93 6.43 20.16
C ILE A 364 -11.49 5.70 21.43
N LEU A 365 -11.22 4.39 21.34
CA LEU A 365 -10.75 3.61 22.48
C LEU A 365 -9.42 4.14 23.02
N ALA A 366 -8.46 4.44 22.15
CA ALA A 366 -7.17 5.02 22.52
C ALA A 366 -7.36 6.37 23.22
N ALA A 367 -8.23 7.24 22.70
CA ALA A 367 -8.53 8.53 23.32
C ALA A 367 -9.10 8.36 24.73
N LEU A 368 -10.03 7.41 24.95
CA LEU A 368 -10.58 7.12 26.26
C LEU A 368 -9.51 6.61 27.24
N ILE A 369 -8.60 5.75 26.79
CA ILE A 369 -7.49 5.25 27.60
C ILE A 369 -6.53 6.40 27.97
N VAL A 370 -6.18 7.28 27.02
CA VAL A 370 -5.30 8.42 27.30
C VAL A 370 -5.95 9.38 28.30
N ILE A 371 -7.26 9.65 28.18
CA ILE A 371 -8.03 10.43 29.15
C ILE A 371 -7.95 9.78 30.54
N ALA A 372 -8.19 8.47 30.63
CA ALA A 372 -8.13 7.75 31.90
C ALA A 372 -6.74 7.83 32.54
N VAL A 373 -5.66 7.62 31.77
CA VAL A 373 -4.27 7.72 32.25
C VAL A 373 -3.92 9.14 32.71
N TYR A 374 -4.35 10.16 31.95
CA TYR A 374 -4.08 11.56 32.26
C TYR A 374 -4.76 12.02 33.55
N TYR A 375 -6.08 11.78 33.67
CA TYR A 375 -6.85 12.25 34.84
C TYR A 375 -6.70 11.38 36.08
N SER A 376 -6.23 10.12 35.95
CA SER A 376 -5.78 9.31 37.10
C SER A 376 -4.40 9.71 37.61
N ASN A 377 -3.74 10.68 36.94
CA ASN A 377 -2.38 11.13 37.24
C ASN A 377 -1.35 10.00 37.30
N TYR A 378 -1.53 8.97 36.47
CA TYR A 378 -0.58 7.86 36.39
C TYR A 378 0.80 8.40 35.93
N MET A 379 1.86 8.03 36.65
CA MET A 379 3.25 8.48 36.38
C MET A 379 3.42 10.02 36.31
N SER A 380 2.62 10.77 37.06
CA SER A 380 2.69 12.24 37.10
C SER A 380 2.39 12.92 35.75
N CYS A 381 1.64 12.26 34.86
CA CYS A 381 1.32 12.80 33.54
C CYS A 381 0.48 14.08 33.55
N GLN A 382 -0.28 14.34 34.63
CA GLN A 382 -1.19 15.50 34.70
C GLN A 382 -0.46 16.85 34.70
N TYR A 383 0.83 16.85 35.06
CA TYR A 383 1.67 18.06 35.08
C TYR A 383 2.28 18.38 33.70
N LEU A 384 2.09 17.50 32.71
CA LEU A 384 2.61 17.64 31.36
C LEU A 384 1.45 17.86 30.36
N PRO A 385 1.73 18.36 29.14
CA PRO A 385 0.72 18.34 28.09
C PRO A 385 0.21 16.92 27.84
N ILE A 386 -1.11 16.74 27.63
CA ILE A 386 -1.73 15.42 27.49
C ILE A 386 -1.12 14.60 26.34
N PHE A 387 -0.77 15.27 25.24
CA PHE A 387 -0.20 14.63 24.05
C PHE A 387 0.99 15.44 23.51
N THR A 388 2.20 14.87 23.55
CA THR A 388 3.45 15.48 23.04
C THR A 388 4.54 14.44 22.88
N ASN A 389 5.36 14.58 21.83
CA ASN A 389 6.50 13.69 21.56
C ASN A 389 7.76 14.07 22.36
N SER A 390 7.73 15.16 23.13
CA SER A 390 8.88 15.62 23.91
C SER A 390 9.07 14.83 25.20
N LEU A 391 10.33 14.67 25.60
CA LEU A 391 10.71 14.14 26.91
C LEU A 391 10.85 15.28 27.92
N TYR A 392 10.41 15.05 29.15
CA TYR A 392 10.46 16.04 30.22
C TYR A 392 11.26 15.56 31.42
N THR A 393 11.80 16.52 32.17
CA THR A 393 12.39 16.31 33.50
C THR A 393 11.32 16.40 34.59
N ASN A 394 11.67 16.03 35.82
CA ASN A 394 10.84 16.18 37.02
C ASN A 394 10.33 17.61 37.27
N THR A 395 10.98 18.62 36.70
CA THR A 395 10.62 20.04 36.80
C THR A 395 9.78 20.54 35.61
N GLY A 396 9.46 19.67 34.65
CA GLY A 396 8.69 20.02 33.46
C GLY A 396 9.49 20.71 32.36
N HIS A 397 10.82 20.80 32.49
CA HIS A 397 11.70 21.27 31.42
C HIS A 397 12.04 20.14 30.44
N SER A 398 12.35 20.48 29.19
CA SER A 398 12.77 19.51 28.18
C SER A 398 13.99 18.70 28.62
N PHE A 399 13.90 17.38 28.48
CA PHE A 399 14.95 16.44 28.87
C PHE A 399 16.13 16.49 27.91
N LYS A 400 17.34 16.71 28.44
CA LYS A 400 18.58 16.68 27.67
C LYS A 400 19.30 15.36 27.88
N VAL A 401 19.40 14.57 26.81
CA VAL A 401 20.04 13.24 26.86
C VAL A 401 21.55 13.36 27.16
N THR A 402 22.21 14.43 26.72
CA THR A 402 23.65 14.65 26.95
C THR A 402 24.03 14.78 28.42
N GLU A 403 23.12 15.20 29.29
CA GLU A 403 23.39 15.40 30.73
C GLU A 403 23.55 14.08 31.48
N ILE A 404 23.01 12.98 30.95
CA ILE A 404 23.08 11.64 31.57
C ILE A 404 24.14 10.74 30.96
N LEU A 405 24.87 11.23 29.95
CA LEU A 405 25.88 10.47 29.23
C LEU A 405 27.29 10.83 29.70
N ASP A 406 28.17 9.85 29.63
CA ASP A 406 29.62 10.04 29.75
C ASP A 406 30.24 10.42 28.39
N SER A 407 31.51 10.79 28.39
CA SER A 407 32.32 11.12 27.20
C SER A 407 32.31 10.05 26.11
N ASP A 408 32.09 8.78 26.47
CA ASP A 408 31.93 7.65 25.55
C ASP A 408 30.48 7.42 25.05
N ASN A 409 29.54 8.35 25.29
CA ASN A 409 28.09 8.16 25.05
C ASN A 409 27.47 6.96 25.79
N LYS A 410 28.07 6.54 26.91
CA LYS A 410 27.51 5.52 27.81
C LYS A 410 26.70 6.19 28.90
N LEU A 411 25.68 5.48 29.41
CA LEU A 411 24.87 5.96 30.53
C LEU A 411 25.73 6.08 31.80
N ASP A 412 25.81 7.29 32.35
CA ASP A 412 26.38 7.53 33.68
C ASP A 412 25.24 7.53 34.71
N VAL A 413 25.20 6.46 35.51
CA VAL A 413 24.15 6.25 36.52
C VAL A 413 24.15 7.37 37.57
N LYS A 414 25.30 7.93 37.93
CA LYS A 414 25.38 9.01 38.92
C LYS A 414 24.79 10.29 38.36
N LYS A 415 25.14 10.65 37.12
CA LYS A 415 24.55 11.82 36.44
C LYS A 415 23.04 11.65 36.27
N TYR A 416 22.59 10.46 35.86
CA TYR A 416 21.18 10.14 35.73
C TYR A 416 20.40 10.36 37.04
N GLN A 417 20.90 9.86 38.16
CA GLN A 417 20.25 10.06 39.47
C GLN A 417 20.25 11.52 39.92
N SER A 418 21.29 12.30 39.55
CA SER A 418 21.38 13.72 39.90
C SER A 418 20.51 14.63 39.03
N TYR A 419 20.26 14.24 37.78
CA TYR A 419 19.53 15.05 36.80
C TYR A 419 18.02 14.85 36.95
N SER A 420 17.48 13.74 36.43
CA SER A 420 16.07 13.35 36.52
C SER A 420 15.86 12.04 35.75
N PRO A 421 14.88 11.21 36.13
CA PRO A 421 14.29 10.25 35.19
C PRO A 421 13.52 10.99 34.07
N PRO A 422 13.42 10.43 32.86
CA PRO A 422 12.63 11.00 31.77
C PRO A 422 11.13 10.75 32.01
N TYR A 423 10.33 11.81 31.88
CA TYR A 423 8.87 11.77 31.95
C TYR A 423 8.25 11.88 30.56
N TYR A 424 7.22 11.06 30.33
CA TYR A 424 6.44 11.02 29.11
C TYR A 424 5.04 11.59 29.34
N SER A 425 4.43 12.12 28.28
CA SER A 425 3.00 12.46 28.32
C SER A 425 2.13 11.20 28.33
N ALA A 426 0.89 11.35 28.79
CA ALA A 426 -0.10 10.26 28.80
C ALA A 426 -0.30 9.66 27.40
N GLY A 427 -0.44 10.51 26.38
CA GLY A 427 -0.55 10.09 24.98
C GLY A 427 0.60 9.20 24.53
N THR A 428 1.84 9.63 24.78
CA THR A 428 3.05 8.92 24.35
C THR A 428 3.21 7.59 25.09
N LEU A 429 2.88 7.53 26.39
CA LEU A 429 2.89 6.27 27.14
C LEU A 429 1.92 5.24 26.55
N VAL A 430 0.69 5.66 26.26
CA VAL A 430 -0.33 4.77 25.66
C VAL A 430 0.09 4.33 24.27
N SER A 431 0.62 5.24 23.44
CA SER A 431 1.12 4.91 22.10
C SER A 431 2.25 3.88 22.15
N TYR A 432 3.28 4.07 22.99
CA TYR A 432 4.37 3.10 23.14
C TYR A 432 3.87 1.76 23.69
N GLY A 433 2.99 1.78 24.68
CA GLY A 433 2.37 0.55 25.21
C GLY A 433 1.59 -0.21 24.15
N ALA A 434 0.80 0.50 23.35
CA ALA A 434 0.06 -0.09 22.23
C ALA A 434 1.00 -0.69 21.18
N PHE A 435 2.10 -0.02 20.81
CA PHE A 435 3.09 -0.57 19.88
C PHE A 435 3.74 -1.84 20.40
N ILE A 436 4.10 -1.90 21.68
CA ILE A 436 4.68 -3.10 22.30
C ILE A 436 3.66 -4.25 22.31
N CYS A 437 2.39 -3.96 22.61
CA CYS A 437 1.32 -4.96 22.60
C CYS A 437 0.95 -5.43 21.18
N ALA A 438 1.08 -4.58 20.18
CA ALA A 438 0.68 -4.87 18.80
C ALA A 438 1.45 -6.06 18.20
N TYR A 439 2.76 -6.15 18.42
CA TYR A 439 3.58 -7.24 17.87
C TYR A 439 3.17 -8.65 18.35
N PRO A 440 3.12 -8.95 19.67
CA PRO A 440 2.68 -10.26 20.15
C PRO A 440 1.21 -10.51 19.84
N LEU A 441 0.36 -9.47 19.84
CA LEU A 441 -1.05 -9.63 19.49
C LEU A 441 -1.22 -9.98 18.02
N MET A 442 -0.46 -9.37 17.11
CA MET A 442 -0.46 -9.71 15.68
C MET A 442 -0.01 -11.16 15.44
N ILE A 443 1.05 -11.59 16.13
CA ILE A 443 1.52 -12.99 16.06
C ILE A 443 0.42 -13.93 16.59
N THR A 444 -0.14 -13.63 17.76
CA THR A 444 -1.18 -14.45 18.40
C THR A 444 -2.45 -14.52 17.55
N TRP A 445 -2.89 -13.38 17.01
CA TRP A 445 -4.01 -13.27 16.09
C TRP A 445 -3.79 -14.12 14.84
N SER A 446 -2.60 -14.01 14.23
CA SER A 446 -2.23 -14.80 13.06
C SER A 446 -2.28 -16.31 13.35
N PHE A 447 -1.80 -16.73 14.51
CA PHE A 447 -1.86 -18.13 14.93
C PHE A 447 -3.28 -18.63 15.20
N ILE A 448 -4.17 -17.80 15.75
CA ILE A 448 -5.55 -18.20 16.05
C ILE A 448 -6.37 -18.27 14.77
N VAL A 449 -6.40 -17.16 14.01
CA VAL A 449 -7.26 -17.01 12.83
C VAL A 449 -6.76 -17.85 11.67
N HIS A 450 -5.46 -17.82 11.39
CA HIS A 450 -4.87 -18.57 10.28
C HIS A 450 -4.24 -19.89 10.72
N SER A 451 -4.64 -20.42 11.88
CA SER A 451 -4.14 -21.69 12.46
C SER A 451 -4.09 -22.83 11.44
N LYS A 452 -5.19 -23.08 10.73
CA LYS A 452 -5.30 -24.16 9.73
C LYS A 452 -4.33 -23.95 8.57
N LEU A 453 -4.24 -22.72 8.05
CA LEU A 453 -3.33 -22.35 6.97
C LEU A 453 -1.87 -22.53 7.39
N LEU A 454 -1.51 -22.00 8.55
CA LEU A 454 -0.17 -22.09 9.12
C LEU A 454 0.22 -23.54 9.42
N PHE A 455 -0.70 -24.34 9.95
CA PHE A 455 -0.45 -25.75 10.23
C PHE A 455 -0.22 -26.56 8.95
N ASN A 456 -1.04 -26.35 7.91
CA ASN A 456 -0.87 -26.99 6.62
C ASN A 456 0.45 -26.56 5.97
N ALA A 457 0.76 -25.26 5.97
CA ALA A 457 2.02 -24.75 5.45
C ALA A 457 3.24 -25.29 6.22
N PHE A 458 3.15 -25.38 7.55
CA PHE A 458 4.20 -25.94 8.40
C PHE A 458 4.37 -27.45 8.17
N LYS A 459 3.27 -28.20 8.02
CA LYS A 459 3.29 -29.61 7.66
C LYS A 459 3.97 -29.82 6.31
N ASP A 460 3.60 -29.05 5.29
CA ASP A 460 4.21 -29.12 3.97
C ASP A 460 5.69 -28.73 4.02
N TRP A 461 6.04 -27.68 4.74
CA TRP A 461 7.43 -27.27 4.94
C TRP A 461 8.25 -28.35 5.66
N ALA A 462 7.72 -28.96 6.72
CA ALA A 462 8.37 -30.02 7.47
C ALA A 462 8.51 -31.30 6.63
N LEU A 463 7.49 -31.67 5.84
CA LEU A 463 7.54 -32.79 4.90
C LEU A 463 8.57 -32.54 3.79
N ASN A 464 8.65 -31.31 3.27
CA ASN A 464 9.66 -30.92 2.29
C ASN A 464 11.08 -30.96 2.88
N LEU A 465 11.28 -30.44 4.09
CA LEU A 465 12.55 -30.56 4.82
C LEU A 465 12.95 -32.00 5.09
N TRP A 466 11.98 -32.84 5.45
CA TRP A 466 12.22 -34.26 5.67
C TRP A 466 12.53 -34.98 4.35
N ALA A 467 11.87 -34.62 3.26
CA ALA A 467 12.17 -35.10 1.91
C ALA A 467 13.58 -34.67 1.45
N MET A 468 14.07 -33.49 1.87
CA MET A 468 15.42 -33.00 1.60
C MET A 468 16.53 -33.84 2.25
N ARG A 469 16.21 -34.82 3.11
CA ARG A 469 17.20 -35.83 3.55
C ARG A 469 17.69 -36.73 2.41
N LYS A 470 16.95 -36.83 1.31
CA LYS A 470 17.33 -37.62 0.14
C LYS A 470 18.04 -36.72 -0.87
N LEU A 471 19.25 -37.10 -1.29
CA LEU A 471 20.04 -36.40 -2.32
C LEU A 471 19.24 -36.19 -3.62
N LYS A 472 18.36 -37.15 -3.95
CA LYS A 472 17.47 -37.07 -5.12
C LYS A 472 16.50 -35.90 -5.00
N SER A 473 15.97 -35.60 -3.81
CA SER A 473 15.08 -34.45 -3.56
C SER A 473 15.81 -33.11 -3.64
N TRP A 474 17.11 -33.05 -3.32
CA TRP A 474 17.94 -31.87 -3.57
C TRP A 474 18.08 -31.62 -5.08
N VAL A 475 18.41 -32.67 -5.83
CA VAL A 475 18.51 -32.60 -7.30
C VAL A 475 17.15 -32.27 -7.91
N THR A 476 16.06 -32.80 -7.37
CA THR A 476 14.70 -32.48 -7.79
C THR A 476 14.30 -31.06 -7.38
N MET A 477 14.69 -30.49 -6.24
CA MET A 477 14.39 -29.08 -5.93
C MET A 477 15.04 -28.11 -6.93
N PHE A 478 16.24 -28.46 -7.41
CA PHE A 478 16.92 -27.72 -8.48
C PHE A 478 16.45 -28.10 -9.90
N LYS A 479 15.62 -29.14 -10.07
CA LYS A 479 15.12 -29.63 -11.38
C LYS A 479 13.60 -29.60 -11.56
N SER A 480 12.81 -29.65 -10.50
CA SER A 480 11.36 -29.67 -10.50
C SER A 480 10.87 -28.23 -10.45
N ASP A 481 10.19 -27.80 -11.49
CA ASP A 481 8.78 -27.37 -11.52
C ASP A 481 8.22 -26.48 -10.39
N TYR A 482 9.06 -25.94 -9.51
CA TYR A 482 8.85 -24.66 -8.82
C TYR A 482 9.28 -23.49 -9.69
N ARG A 483 9.33 -23.73 -11.00
CA ARG A 483 9.35 -22.72 -12.03
C ARG A 483 7.96 -22.10 -12.18
N ALA A 484 7.43 -21.54 -11.09
CA ALA A 484 6.30 -20.61 -11.16
C ALA A 484 6.62 -19.40 -12.07
N LEU A 485 7.89 -19.23 -12.45
CA LEU A 485 8.43 -18.24 -13.38
C LEU A 485 8.65 -18.81 -14.80
N ASP A 486 8.53 -20.12 -15.05
CA ASP A 486 8.65 -20.67 -16.43
C ASP A 486 7.42 -20.35 -17.26
N ASP A 487 6.25 -20.28 -16.62
CA ASP A 487 5.01 -19.85 -17.26
C ASP A 487 4.98 -18.34 -17.56
N TYR A 488 5.93 -17.56 -17.01
CA TYR A 488 6.08 -16.12 -17.25
C TYR A 488 7.35 -15.84 -18.06
N ASP A 489 7.18 -15.33 -19.28
CA ASP A 489 8.28 -14.99 -20.17
C ASP A 489 8.65 -13.50 -20.06
N ASP A 490 8.85 -13.02 -18.83
CA ASP A 490 9.29 -11.64 -18.55
C ASP A 490 10.79 -11.59 -18.15
N PRO A 491 11.47 -10.45 -18.33
CA PRO A 491 12.91 -10.33 -18.08
C PRO A 491 13.34 -10.59 -16.63
N HIS A 492 12.49 -10.29 -15.64
CA HIS A 492 12.79 -10.58 -14.23
C HIS A 492 12.72 -12.09 -13.97
N SER A 493 11.71 -12.76 -14.52
CA SER A 493 11.58 -14.22 -14.50
C SER A 493 12.74 -14.90 -15.23
N ASN A 494 13.13 -14.39 -16.40
CA ASN A 494 14.22 -14.93 -17.22
C ASN A 494 15.63 -14.65 -16.68
N ALA A 495 15.83 -13.60 -15.89
CA ALA A 495 17.10 -13.36 -15.17
C ALA A 495 17.24 -14.21 -13.90
N MET A 496 16.14 -14.79 -13.41
CA MET A 496 16.10 -15.70 -12.26
C MET A 496 16.07 -17.19 -12.66
N LYS A 497 15.84 -17.50 -13.94
CA LYS A 497 16.09 -18.81 -14.57
C LYS A 497 17.59 -18.98 -14.84
#